data_AF-A0A180FQL3-F1
#
_entry.id   AF-A0A180FQL3-F1
#
_cell.length_a   1.000
_cell.length_b   1.000
_cell.length_c   1.000
_cell.angle_alpha   90.00
_cell.angle_beta   90.00
_cell.angle_gamma   90.00
#
_symmetry.space_group_name_H-M   'P 1'
#
loop_
_entity.id
_entity.type
_entity.pdbx_description
1 polymer ?
#
loop_
_entity_poly.entity_id
_entity_poly.type
_entity_poly.pdbx_seq_one_letter_code
_entity_poly.pdbx_strand_id
1 'polypeptide(L)'
;MKTIRQIADEIGVSKQAVQKRIAREPLYTCIQPYISTVVDTKYIADIGENLIKEAFNKLEYIQVADNLPTTNQDSVYSVLKATIDTLQGQLAVKDKQIDELIATVQAQAESINADRKNELAGTLIDGQKRFFGREDNNKKKKWQFWK
;
A
#
# COMPACT_ATOMS: atom_id res chain seq x y z
N MET A 1 4.91 35.69 16.03
CA MET A 1 4.50 36.97 15.40
C MET A 1 5.72 37.77 14.99
N LYS A 2 6.01 37.84 13.69
CA LYS A 2 7.10 38.64 13.13
C LYS A 2 6.59 39.80 12.29
N THR A 3 7.47 40.76 12.08
CA THR A 3 7.21 41.87 11.15
C THR A 3 7.49 41.45 9.72
N ILE A 4 6.87 42.14 8.76
CA ILE A 4 7.16 41.96 7.33
C ILE A 4 8.67 42.11 7.03
N ARG A 5 9.38 42.96 7.77
CA ARG A 5 10.83 43.15 7.63
C ARG A 5 11.60 41.89 8.00
N GLN A 6 11.32 41.31 9.17
CA GLN A 6 11.99 40.09 9.62
C GLN A 6 11.73 38.91 8.68
N ILE A 7 10.50 38.78 8.17
CA ILE A 7 10.16 37.74 7.20
C ILE A 7 10.93 37.95 5.89
N ALA A 8 11.06 39.20 5.43
CA ALA A 8 11.81 39.55 4.24
C ALA A 8 13.32 39.22 4.40
N ASP A 9 13.89 39.54 5.56
CA ASP A 9 15.28 39.23 5.89
C ASP A 9 15.51 37.69 5.97
N GLU A 10 14.55 36.91 6.50
CA GLU A 10 14.62 35.44 6.57
C GLU A 10 14.57 34.75 5.20
N ILE A 11 13.80 35.29 4.25
CA ILE A 11 13.67 34.73 2.89
C ILE A 11 14.61 35.39 1.88
N GLY A 12 15.45 36.34 2.30
CA GLY A 12 16.43 37.01 1.44
C GLY A 12 15.82 37.94 0.37
N VAL A 13 14.60 38.44 0.57
CA VAL A 13 13.94 39.36 -0.38
C VAL A 13 13.70 40.73 0.25
N SER A 14 13.40 41.74 -0.56
CA SER A 14 13.11 43.07 -0.02
C SER A 14 11.75 43.13 0.69
N LYS A 15 11.64 43.94 1.75
CA LYS A 15 10.37 44.23 2.44
C LYS A 15 9.25 44.61 1.46
N GLN A 16 9.58 45.40 0.44
CA GLN A 16 8.63 45.83 -0.59
C GLN A 16 8.15 44.66 -1.46
N ALA A 17 9.02 43.71 -1.80
CA ALA A 17 8.64 42.51 -2.54
C ALA A 17 7.62 41.68 -1.75
N VAL A 18 7.83 41.51 -0.44
CA VAL A 18 6.87 40.83 0.45
C VAL A 18 5.54 41.57 0.47
N GLN A 19 5.55 42.90 0.66
CA GLN A 19 4.33 43.72 0.65
C GLN A 19 3.55 43.61 -0.65
N LYS A 20 4.23 43.64 -1.79
CA LYS A 20 3.62 43.48 -3.12
C LYS A 20 3.04 42.08 -3.30
N ARG A 21 3.69 41.06 -2.74
CA ARG A 21 3.26 39.66 -2.87
C ARG A 21 2.04 39.36 -2.01
N ILE A 22 2.01 39.81 -0.75
CA ILE A 22 0.85 39.64 0.13
C ILE A 22 -0.36 40.45 -0.33
N ALA A 23 -0.15 41.53 -1.10
CA ALA A 23 -1.24 42.34 -1.66
C ALA A 23 -1.86 41.73 -2.94
N ARG A 24 -1.32 40.61 -3.46
CA ARG A 24 -1.83 39.94 -4.65
C ARG A 24 -2.69 38.74 -4.26
N GLU A 25 -3.79 38.53 -4.99
CA GLU A 25 -4.56 37.29 -4.92
C GLU A 25 -3.78 36.11 -5.52
N PRO A 26 -4.02 34.86 -5.07
CA PRO A 26 -4.95 34.45 -4.00
C PRO A 26 -4.38 34.59 -2.58
N LEU A 27 -3.11 34.98 -2.46
CA LEU A 27 -2.38 34.98 -1.19
C LEU A 27 -2.94 36.00 -0.19
N TYR A 28 -3.41 37.15 -0.67
CA TYR A 28 -4.04 38.19 0.14
C TYR A 28 -5.19 37.65 1.02
N THR A 29 -6.12 36.92 0.40
CA THR A 29 -7.31 36.36 1.07
C THR A 29 -6.93 35.39 2.19
N CYS A 30 -5.88 34.60 1.98
CA CYS A 30 -5.42 33.62 2.97
C CYS A 30 -4.65 34.27 4.13
N ILE A 31 -3.94 35.38 3.89
CA ILE A 31 -3.08 36.01 4.89
C ILE A 31 -3.83 37.05 5.73
N GLN A 32 -4.90 37.65 5.19
CA GLN A 32 -5.66 38.71 5.86
C GLN A 32 -6.07 38.38 7.32
N PRO A 33 -6.54 37.16 7.67
CA PRO A 33 -6.89 36.82 9.05
C PRO A 33 -5.69 36.78 10.01
N TYR A 34 -4.47 36.68 9.48
CA TYR A 34 -3.23 36.51 10.24
C TYR A 34 -2.39 37.80 10.31
N ILE A 35 -2.90 38.93 9.80
CA ILE A 35 -2.24 40.23 9.89
C ILE A 35 -2.84 41.02 11.05
N SER A 36 -2.00 41.40 12.00
CA SER A 36 -2.34 42.33 13.07
C SER A 36 -1.60 43.64 12.86
N THR A 37 -2.31 44.77 12.88
CA THR A 37 -1.70 46.10 12.76
C THR A 37 -1.64 46.73 14.13
N VAL A 38 -0.44 47.00 14.62
CA VAL A 38 -0.20 47.69 15.90
C VAL A 38 0.72 48.87 15.60
N VAL A 39 0.21 50.09 15.84
CA VAL A 39 0.96 51.35 15.71
C VAL A 39 1.76 51.40 14.38
N ASP A 40 1.02 51.39 13.27
CA ASP A 40 1.54 51.44 11.88
C ASP A 40 2.48 50.31 11.44
N THR A 41 2.70 49.31 12.29
CA THR A 41 3.50 48.13 11.97
C THR A 41 2.60 46.91 11.82
N LYS A 42 2.71 46.23 10.67
CA LYS A 42 2.03 44.97 10.39
C LYS A 42 2.84 43.81 10.96
N TYR A 43 2.22 43.09 11.88
CA TYR A 43 2.67 41.83 12.43
C TYR A 43 1.92 40.69 11.76
N ILE A 44 2.63 39.61 11.50
CA ILE A 44 2.09 38.41 10.88
C ILE A 44 2.22 37.28 11.88
N ALA A 45 1.11 36.57 12.13
CA ALA A 45 1.12 35.37 12.96
C ALA A 45 1.86 34.23 12.25
N ASP A 46 2.34 33.25 13.02
CA ASP A 46 3.24 32.21 12.52
C ASP A 46 2.65 31.43 11.33
N ILE A 47 1.33 31.25 11.28
CA ILE A 47 0.62 30.65 10.15
C ILE A 47 0.76 31.51 8.87
N GLY A 48 0.59 32.82 9.00
CA GLY A 48 0.80 33.75 7.89
C GLY A 48 2.25 33.82 7.44
N GLU A 49 3.22 33.66 8.35
CA GLU A 49 4.65 33.60 8.00
C GLU A 49 4.93 32.42 7.07
N ASN A 50 4.39 31.24 7.40
CA ASN A 50 4.57 30.03 6.60
C ASN A 50 3.95 30.18 5.20
N LEU A 51 2.76 30.77 5.09
CA LEU A 51 2.11 31.05 3.80
C LEU A 51 2.95 31.98 2.92
N ILE A 52 3.60 32.98 3.51
CA ILE A 52 4.49 33.90 2.77
C ILE A 52 5.73 33.14 2.29
N LYS A 53 6.39 32.39 3.17
CA LYS A 53 7.57 31.60 2.82
C LYS A 53 7.29 30.63 1.67
N GLU A 54 6.18 29.90 1.74
CA GLU A 54 5.76 28.98 0.68
C GLU A 54 5.50 29.71 -0.65
N ALA A 55 4.83 30.87 -0.61
CA ALA A 55 4.52 31.66 -1.79
C ALA A 55 5.76 32.24 -2.50
N PHE A 56 6.87 32.44 -1.77
CA PHE A 56 8.16 32.87 -2.31
C PHE A 56 9.00 31.68 -2.78
N ASN A 57 9.02 30.56 -2.05
CA ASN A 57 9.69 29.32 -2.52
C ASN A 57 9.08 28.79 -3.83
N LYS A 58 7.76 28.93 -4.01
CA LYS A 58 7.09 28.58 -5.28
C LYS A 58 7.54 29.48 -6.44
N LEU A 59 7.93 30.72 -6.18
CA LEU A 59 8.49 31.60 -7.23
C LEU A 59 9.90 31.21 -7.62
N GLU A 60 10.73 30.74 -6.68
CA GLU A 60 12.02 30.12 -7.03
C GLU A 60 11.80 28.87 -7.88
N TYR A 61 10.83 28.01 -7.52
CA TYR A 61 10.47 26.86 -8.36
C TYR A 61 10.05 27.28 -9.77
N ILE A 62 9.29 28.38 -9.94
CA ILE A 62 8.84 28.85 -11.27
C ILE A 62 9.96 29.55 -12.05
N GLN A 63 10.79 30.38 -11.42
CA GLN A 63 11.92 31.05 -12.09
C GLN A 63 13.02 30.07 -12.48
N VAL A 64 13.19 28.99 -11.70
CA VAL A 64 14.06 27.87 -12.06
C VAL A 64 13.37 26.99 -13.11
N ALA A 65 12.06 26.75 -13.04
CA ALA A 65 11.33 25.94 -14.05
C ALA A 65 11.31 26.58 -15.45
N ASP A 66 11.33 27.91 -15.57
CA ASP A 66 11.44 28.58 -16.87
C ASP A 66 12.86 28.48 -17.48
N ASN A 67 13.87 28.08 -16.70
CA ASN A 67 15.27 27.96 -17.15
C ASN A 67 15.90 26.58 -16.92
N LEU A 68 15.15 25.59 -16.41
CA LEU A 68 15.63 24.23 -16.20
C LEU A 68 15.21 23.38 -17.40
N PRO A 69 16.14 22.69 -18.08
CA PRO A 69 15.79 21.89 -19.24
C PRO A 69 14.84 20.77 -18.79
N THR A 70 13.61 20.81 -19.32
CA THR A 70 12.49 19.87 -19.08
C THR A 70 12.89 18.39 -19.25
N THR A 71 14.03 18.11 -19.89
CA THR A 71 14.63 16.78 -20.06
C THR A 71 14.88 16.03 -18.75
N ASN A 72 15.18 16.70 -17.63
CA ASN A 72 15.41 16.00 -16.36
C ASN A 72 14.10 15.53 -15.70
N GLN A 73 12.99 16.25 -15.88
CA GLN A 73 11.69 15.80 -15.34
C GLN A 73 11.07 14.71 -16.20
N ASP A 74 11.17 14.81 -17.51
CA ASP A 74 10.65 13.78 -18.43
C ASP A 74 11.42 12.46 -18.32
N SER A 75 12.74 12.52 -18.13
CA SER A 75 13.55 11.31 -17.90
C SER A 75 13.19 10.63 -16.59
N VAL A 76 13.09 11.37 -15.48
CA VAL A 76 12.66 10.82 -14.17
C VAL A 76 11.25 10.24 -14.27
N TYR A 77 10.32 10.95 -14.91
CA TYR A 77 8.96 10.46 -15.12
C TYR A 77 8.93 9.17 -15.95
N SER A 78 9.76 9.07 -16.99
CA SER A 78 9.87 7.86 -17.82
C SER A 78 10.39 6.67 -17.03
N VAL A 79 11.40 6.86 -16.17
CA VAL A 79 11.97 5.81 -15.32
C VAL A 79 10.96 5.35 -14.29
N LEU A 80 10.26 6.28 -13.64
CA LEU A 80 9.20 5.95 -12.69
C LEU A 80 8.07 5.18 -13.36
N LYS A 81 7.63 5.62 -14.54
CA LYS A 81 6.59 4.93 -15.30
C LYS A 81 7.01 3.52 -15.72
N ALA A 82 8.21 3.36 -16.27
CA ALA A 82 8.76 2.04 -16.60
C ALA A 82 8.89 1.13 -15.38
N THR A 83 9.25 1.70 -14.22
CA THR A 83 9.33 0.96 -12.94
C THR A 83 7.94 0.51 -12.48
N ILE A 84 6.93 1.38 -12.58
CA ILE A 84 5.54 1.05 -12.25
C ILE A 84 5.04 -0.08 -13.16
N ASP A 85 5.24 0.05 -14.47
CA ASP A 85 4.83 -0.96 -15.46
C ASP A 85 5.51 -2.32 -15.16
N THR A 86 6.80 -2.29 -14.81
CA THR A 86 7.54 -3.50 -14.41
C THR A 86 6.99 -4.12 -13.13
N LEU A 87 6.72 -3.33 -12.09
CA LEU A 87 6.15 -3.81 -10.84
C LEU A 87 4.75 -4.38 -11.03
N GLN A 88 3.92 -3.75 -11.86
CA GLN A 88 2.59 -4.26 -12.22
C GLN A 88 2.69 -5.59 -12.98
N GLY A 89 3.63 -5.71 -13.92
CA GLY A 89 3.89 -6.96 -14.62
C GLY A 89 4.33 -8.08 -13.67
N GLN A 90 5.23 -7.77 -12.72
CA GLN A 90 5.67 -8.72 -11.71
C GLN A 90 4.53 -9.17 -10.79
N LEU A 91 3.66 -8.25 -10.37
CA LEU A 91 2.48 -8.58 -9.56
C LEU A 91 1.55 -9.54 -10.31
N ALA A 92 1.23 -9.24 -11.58
CA ALA A 92 0.37 -10.09 -12.39
C ALA A 92 0.94 -11.51 -12.58
N VAL A 93 2.26 -11.66 -12.71
CA VAL A 93 2.90 -12.98 -12.79
C VAL A 93 2.83 -13.70 -11.44
N LYS A 94 3.08 -13.00 -10.33
CA LYS A 94 2.98 -13.61 -8.99
C LYS A 94 1.56 -14.05 -8.66
N ASP A 95 0.55 -13.27 -9.02
CA ASP A 95 -0.86 -13.63 -8.80
C ASP A 95 -1.21 -14.92 -9.57
N LYS A 96 -0.79 -15.04 -10.83
CA LYS A 96 -0.97 -16.29 -11.59
C LYS A 96 -0.26 -17.48 -10.95
N GLN A 97 0.97 -17.30 -10.47
CA GLN A 97 1.70 -18.36 -9.77
C GLN A 97 0.99 -18.79 -8.49
N ILE A 98 0.38 -17.85 -7.75
CA ILE A 98 -0.42 -18.15 -6.57
C ILE A 98 -1.66 -18.96 -6.95
N ASP A 99 -2.37 -18.57 -8.00
CA ASP A 99 -3.56 -19.30 -8.47
C ASP A 99 -3.21 -20.74 -8.89
N GLU A 100 -2.11 -20.92 -9.62
CA GLU A 100 -1.60 -22.25 -10.00
C GLU A 100 -1.23 -23.09 -8.77
N LEU A 101 -0.51 -22.51 -7.81
CA LEU A 101 -0.18 -23.21 -6.57
C LEU A 101 -1.42 -23.60 -5.77
N ILE A 102 -2.42 -22.72 -5.66
CA ILE A 102 -3.70 -23.03 -5.01
C ILE A 102 -4.38 -24.21 -5.71
N ALA A 103 -4.44 -24.21 -7.04
CA ALA A 103 -5.02 -25.30 -7.81
C ALA A 103 -4.27 -26.64 -7.58
N THR A 104 -2.94 -26.61 -7.57
CA THR A 104 -2.14 -27.83 -7.31
C THR A 104 -2.34 -28.36 -5.89
N VAL A 105 -2.40 -27.48 -4.89
CA VAL A 105 -2.65 -27.90 -3.49
C VAL A 105 -4.05 -28.48 -3.34
N GLN A 106 -5.06 -27.90 -4.01
CA GLN A 106 -6.41 -28.45 -4.02
C GLN A 106 -6.44 -29.84 -4.65
N ALA A 107 -5.81 -30.02 -5.82
CA ALA A 107 -5.73 -31.32 -6.48
C ALA A 107 -5.00 -32.37 -5.60
N GLN A 108 -3.92 -31.99 -4.93
CA GLN A 108 -3.22 -32.87 -3.98
C GLN A 108 -4.08 -33.20 -2.75
N ALA A 109 -4.84 -32.24 -2.23
CA ALA A 109 -5.75 -32.49 -1.12
C ALA A 109 -6.87 -33.46 -1.52
N GLU A 110 -7.39 -33.35 -2.73
CA GLU A 110 -8.39 -34.27 -3.27
C GLU A 110 -7.83 -35.69 -3.46
N SER A 111 -6.60 -35.83 -3.99
CA SER A 111 -5.99 -37.16 -4.15
C SER A 111 -5.74 -37.82 -2.80
N ILE A 112 -5.18 -37.09 -1.83
CA ILE A 112 -4.96 -37.60 -0.47
C ILE A 112 -6.29 -38.01 0.19
N ASN A 113 -7.35 -37.23 -0.01
CA ASN A 113 -8.68 -37.56 0.52
C ASN A 113 -9.27 -38.81 -0.15
N ALA A 114 -9.05 -39.00 -1.45
CA ALA A 114 -9.46 -40.21 -2.15
C ALA A 114 -8.69 -41.44 -1.65
N ASP A 115 -7.36 -41.33 -1.51
CA ASP A 115 -6.51 -42.40 -0.99
C ASP A 115 -6.91 -42.80 0.43
N ARG A 116 -7.11 -41.82 1.34
CA ARG A 116 -7.59 -42.09 2.70
C ARG A 116 -8.96 -42.77 2.72
N LYS A 117 -9.88 -42.36 1.85
CA LYS A 117 -11.21 -43.01 1.75
C LYS A 117 -11.07 -44.47 1.31
N ASN A 118 -10.18 -44.76 0.36
CA ASN A 118 -9.92 -46.12 -0.11
C ASN A 118 -9.27 -46.98 0.99
N GLU A 119 -8.32 -46.45 1.75
CA GLU A 119 -7.70 -47.14 2.89
C GLU A 119 -8.73 -47.45 3.99
N LEU A 120 -9.57 -46.48 4.36
CA LEU A 120 -10.64 -46.68 5.34
C LEU A 120 -11.64 -47.74 4.86
N ALA A 121 -12.03 -47.71 3.59
CA ALA A 121 -12.89 -48.75 3.02
C ALA A 121 -12.22 -50.14 3.07
N GLY A 122 -10.93 -50.24 2.74
CA GLY A 122 -10.16 -51.48 2.83
C GLY A 122 -10.12 -52.05 4.25
N THR A 123 -9.81 -51.21 5.25
CA THR A 123 -9.76 -51.62 6.67
C THR A 123 -11.13 -52.04 7.20
N LEU A 124 -12.22 -51.38 6.77
CA LEU A 124 -13.60 -51.77 7.09
C LEU A 124 -13.94 -53.15 6.51
N ILE A 125 -13.63 -53.38 5.24
CA ILE A 125 -13.87 -54.67 4.56
C ILE A 125 -13.07 -55.79 5.25
N ASP A 126 -11.80 -55.54 5.58
CA ASP A 126 -10.96 -56.53 6.25
C ASP A 126 -11.43 -56.82 7.68
N GLY A 127 -11.88 -55.79 8.41
CA GLY A 127 -12.51 -55.94 9.72
C GLY A 127 -13.77 -56.80 9.66
N GLN A 128 -14.63 -56.56 8.65
CA GLN A 128 -15.86 -57.31 8.42
C GLN A 128 -15.57 -58.78 8.10
N LYS A 129 -14.61 -59.07 7.22
CA LYS A 129 -14.17 -60.44 6.91
C LYS A 129 -13.63 -61.17 8.15
N ARG A 130 -12.84 -60.49 8.99
CA ARG A 130 -12.33 -61.07 10.24
C ARG A 130 -13.45 -61.37 11.24
N PHE A 131 -14.48 -60.54 11.30
CA PHE A 131 -15.62 -60.72 12.20
C PHE A 131 -16.48 -61.93 11.78
N PHE A 132 -16.95 -61.96 10.52
CA PHE A 132 -17.76 -63.07 10.00
C PHE A 132 -16.98 -64.40 9.95
N GLY A 133 -15.70 -64.38 9.54
CA GLY A 133 -14.86 -65.57 9.54
C GLY A 133 -14.61 -66.15 10.93
N ARG A 134 -14.69 -65.34 12.00
CA ARG A 134 -14.57 -65.82 13.38
C ARG A 134 -15.85 -66.51 13.86
N GLU A 135 -17.03 -66.00 13.49
CA GLU A 135 -18.30 -66.65 13.79
C GLU A 135 -18.44 -68.01 13.12
N ASP A 136 -18.05 -68.13 11.85
CA ASP A 136 -18.13 -69.40 11.12
C ASP A 136 -17.19 -70.47 11.70
N ASN A 137 -15.98 -70.06 12.11
CA ASN A 137 -15.06 -70.95 12.80
C ASN A 137 -15.59 -71.36 14.19
N ASN A 138 -16.25 -70.45 14.92
CA ASN A 138 -16.83 -70.77 16.22
C ASN A 138 -18.01 -71.75 16.10
N LYS A 139 -18.88 -71.55 15.10
CA LYS A 139 -19.95 -72.51 14.76
C LYS A 139 -19.35 -73.88 14.44
N LYS A 140 -18.37 -73.97 13.53
CA LYS A 140 -17.71 -75.24 13.17
C LYS A 140 -17.13 -75.96 14.39
N LYS A 141 -16.46 -75.25 15.30
CA LYS A 141 -15.95 -75.83 16.56
C LYS A 141 -17.08 -76.33 17.48
N LYS A 142 -18.19 -75.60 17.58
CA LYS A 142 -19.35 -76.01 18.37
C LYS A 142 -19.99 -77.30 17.82
N TRP A 143 -20.13 -77.42 16.49
CA TRP A 143 -20.63 -78.65 15.85
C TRP A 143 -19.72 -79.87 16.08
N GLN A 144 -18.41 -79.68 16.15
CA GLN A 144 -17.45 -80.77 16.44
C GLN A 144 -17.57 -81.32 17.87
N PHE A 145 -18.10 -80.52 18.81
CA PHE A 145 -18.30 -80.92 20.21
C PHE A 145 -19.59 -81.72 20.43
N TRP A 146 -20.49 -81.74 19.45
CA TRP A 146 -21.81 -82.38 19.51
C TRP A 146 -21.85 -83.70 18.71
N LYS A 147 -20.68 -84.24 18.34
CA LYS A 147 -20.50 -85.47 17.59
C LYS A 147 -19.68 -86.45 18.42
#